data_AF-A0A250X277-F1
#
_entry.id   AF-A0A250X277-F1
#
_cell.length_a   1.000
_cell.length_b   1.000
_cell.length_c   1.000
_cell.angle_alpha   90.00
_cell.angle_beta   90.00
_cell.angle_gamma   90.00
#
_symmetry.space_group_name_H-M   'P 1'
#
loop_
_entity.id
_entity.type
_entity.pdbx_description
1 polymer ?
#
loop_
_entity_poly.entity_id
_entity_poly.type
_entity_poly.pdbx_seq_one_letter_code
_entity_poly.pdbx_strand_id
1 'polypeptide(L)'
;MILQSLPRKASLPPSQELRCKCTFAFDISLNQVIHSRRCDPPSESLHTHNFRFKSRNISAPARGGGVAEPDGSDRAIIKEHMDKAGKLMDDMLNDILNELFAEQATSYISEEAGPPISEEEAVRKAVVQRIEFLDANFLGALNGYIQAVKRLPLESQDLLPLMELVQKEVLNQVSLRLPPAARVLNRALQDMDKEKRVKVLRSSLTGGAGDLPGSDTDSLVTAASQFIDDMEDQSSILDRRLLARLCLVREEVRWLGLESSFTGSQSMKSSAGESSSRRAEEGSDEALEGAMTADNNVMLLADAEELVLAAAAAGADGRGHQQLPDDQSAALRFYRSNVPQRSAIFVNQVVSVGDSTKRVALLSRAFCEDWEGAAPRQKAQNNAIKGQPDFVRPGRFMTTLNAIIMQLEMDGAHLRAKQKGLMQRLRDVQMEAVNVLDRMQRGELSQA
;
A
#
# COMPACT_ATOMS: atom_id res chain seq x y z
N MET A 1 9.49 9.58 -54.09
CA MET A 1 10.92 9.73 -54.45
C MET A 1 11.47 11.04 -53.90
N ILE A 2 11.69 11.14 -52.58
CA ILE A 2 12.66 12.05 -51.96
C ILE A 2 13.16 11.32 -50.71
N LEU A 3 14.23 10.54 -50.91
CA LEU A 3 15.10 10.01 -49.87
C LEU A 3 16.38 10.82 -49.99
N GLN A 4 16.87 11.45 -48.92
CA GLN A 4 18.30 11.57 -48.62
C GLN A 4 18.59 12.31 -47.31
N SER A 5 19.59 11.79 -46.59
CA SER A 5 20.35 12.37 -45.47
C SER A 5 19.85 12.10 -44.03
N LEU A 6 20.25 10.95 -43.49
CA LEU A 6 20.50 10.78 -42.05
C LEU A 6 22.02 10.73 -41.83
N PRO A 7 22.61 11.55 -40.94
CA PRO A 7 24.00 11.40 -40.56
C PRO A 7 24.21 10.25 -39.56
N ARG A 8 25.23 9.45 -39.84
CA ARG A 8 25.74 8.36 -38.99
C ARG A 8 26.54 8.91 -37.80
N LYS A 9 26.39 8.22 -36.66
CA LYS A 9 27.32 8.09 -35.51
C LYS A 9 27.71 9.38 -34.77
N ALA A 10 26.98 9.69 -33.71
CA ALA A 10 27.50 10.43 -32.57
C ALA A 10 27.96 9.44 -31.48
N SER A 11 29.25 9.46 -31.15
CA SER A 11 29.82 8.71 -30.02
C SER A 11 29.37 9.34 -28.70
N LEU A 12 28.79 8.54 -27.81
CA LEU A 12 28.46 8.92 -26.43
C LEU A 12 29.74 9.30 -25.65
N PRO A 13 29.74 10.40 -24.86
CA PRO A 13 30.82 10.73 -23.96
C PRO A 13 30.81 9.83 -22.71
N PRO A 14 31.96 9.63 -22.05
CA PRO A 14 32.06 8.79 -20.86
C PRO A 14 31.35 9.44 -19.66
N SER A 15 30.65 8.59 -18.92
CA SER A 15 29.83 8.90 -17.74
C SER A 15 30.63 9.65 -16.67
N GLN A 16 30.23 10.89 -16.38
CA GLN A 16 30.62 11.59 -15.15
C GLN A 16 29.58 11.33 -14.06
N GLU A 17 30.07 10.80 -12.94
CA GLU A 17 29.34 10.59 -11.70
C GLU A 17 28.86 11.92 -11.12
N LEU A 18 27.55 12.06 -10.92
CA LEU A 18 26.99 13.05 -10.01
C LEU A 18 25.93 12.40 -9.14
N ARG A 19 26.29 12.25 -7.86
CA ARG A 19 25.38 11.90 -6.76
C ARG A 19 24.38 13.04 -6.59
N CYS A 20 23.10 12.77 -6.78
CA CYS A 20 22.02 13.64 -6.31
C CYS A 20 20.96 12.83 -5.56
N LYS A 21 20.79 13.16 -4.28
CA LYS A 21 19.64 12.79 -3.46
C LYS A 21 18.48 13.68 -3.88
N CYS A 22 17.50 13.14 -4.59
CA CYS A 22 16.22 13.80 -4.84
C CYS A 22 15.11 12.90 -4.33
N THR A 23 14.60 13.24 -3.15
CA THR A 23 13.27 12.85 -2.67
C THR A 23 12.22 13.50 -3.57
N PHE A 24 11.55 12.72 -4.41
CA PHE A 24 10.33 13.14 -5.09
C PHE A 24 9.23 12.10 -4.88
N ALA A 25 8.11 12.62 -4.40
CA ALA A 25 6.85 11.92 -4.20
C ALA A 25 6.03 11.88 -5.50
N PHE A 26 5.13 10.88 -5.55
CA PHE A 26 4.01 10.64 -6.46
C PHE A 26 4.17 9.61 -7.58
N ASP A 27 3.13 8.75 -7.64
CA ASP A 27 2.79 7.68 -8.59
C ASP A 27 3.69 6.46 -8.70
N ILE A 28 3.91 5.81 -7.55
CA ILE A 28 4.39 4.43 -7.52
C ILE A 28 3.45 3.61 -6.63
N SER A 29 2.27 3.30 -7.19
CA SER A 29 1.28 2.40 -6.58
C SER A 29 1.81 0.96 -6.57
N LEU A 30 1.59 0.22 -5.46
CA LEU A 30 1.77 -1.23 -5.15
C LEU A 30 2.84 -2.08 -5.87
N ASN A 31 3.01 -1.92 -7.18
CA ASN A 31 3.88 -2.68 -8.06
C ASN A 31 5.35 -2.66 -7.61
N GLN A 32 5.88 -1.57 -7.04
CA GLN A 32 7.26 -1.59 -6.50
C GLN A 32 7.43 -2.47 -5.25
N VAL A 33 6.39 -2.60 -4.42
CA VAL A 33 6.41 -3.51 -3.26
C VAL A 33 6.38 -4.96 -3.76
N ILE A 34 5.60 -5.25 -4.80
CA ILE A 34 5.50 -6.59 -5.42
C ILE A 34 6.82 -7.01 -6.08
N HIS A 35 7.53 -6.08 -6.72
CA HIS A 35 8.77 -6.39 -7.47
C HIS A 35 10.04 -6.53 -6.61
N SER A 36 9.98 -6.27 -5.30
CA SER A 36 11.15 -6.43 -4.41
C SER A 36 11.48 -7.88 -4.04
N ARG A 37 10.79 -8.88 -4.62
CA ARG A 37 11.09 -10.31 -4.42
C ARG A 37 11.90 -10.86 -5.60
N ARG A 38 13.20 -11.08 -5.40
CA ARG A 38 14.12 -11.74 -6.37
C ARG A 38 13.67 -13.19 -6.64
N CYS A 39 13.63 -13.56 -7.91
CA CYS A 39 13.52 -14.94 -8.39
C CYS A 39 14.93 -15.51 -8.67
N ASP A 40 15.22 -16.70 -8.15
CA ASP A 40 16.32 -17.53 -8.64
C ASP A 40 15.89 -18.25 -9.95
N PRO A 41 16.81 -18.57 -10.88
CA PRO A 41 16.48 -19.32 -12.09
C PRO A 41 16.14 -20.79 -11.79
N PRO A 42 15.20 -21.42 -12.51
CA PRO A 42 14.91 -22.84 -12.35
C PRO A 42 15.96 -23.69 -13.07
N SER A 43 16.54 -24.66 -12.36
CA SER A 43 17.22 -25.80 -12.98
C SER A 43 16.17 -26.73 -13.59
N GLU A 44 16.40 -27.11 -14.84
CA GLU A 44 15.56 -27.99 -15.65
C GLU A 44 15.19 -29.31 -14.94
N SER A 45 13.88 -29.53 -14.77
CA SER A 45 13.28 -30.85 -14.93
C SER A 45 11.79 -30.69 -15.18
N LEU A 46 11.35 -31.00 -16.39
CA LEU A 46 9.94 -31.18 -16.74
C LEU A 46 9.31 -32.17 -15.76
N HIS A 47 8.23 -31.79 -15.09
CA HIS A 47 7.01 -32.58 -14.79
C HIS A 47 6.03 -31.67 -14.03
N THR A 48 4.76 -31.73 -14.42
CA THR A 48 3.62 -30.96 -13.92
C THR A 48 3.47 -30.98 -12.39
N HIS A 49 3.54 -29.84 -11.69
CA HIS A 49 3.00 -29.74 -10.31
C HIS A 49 2.72 -28.30 -9.83
N ASN A 50 1.62 -28.20 -9.07
CA ASN A 50 1.12 -27.12 -8.22
C ASN A 50 2.16 -26.11 -7.70
N PHE A 51 1.84 -24.83 -7.88
CA PHE A 51 2.52 -23.67 -7.28
C PHE A 51 2.55 -23.79 -5.75
N ARG A 52 3.68 -24.24 -5.21
CA ARG A 52 4.00 -24.18 -3.77
C ARG A 52 5.24 -23.31 -3.60
N PHE A 53 5.03 -22.07 -3.15
CA PHE A 53 6.10 -21.12 -2.86
C PHE A 53 6.95 -21.63 -1.68
N LYS A 54 8.23 -21.92 -1.93
CA LYS A 54 9.25 -22.16 -0.89
C LYS A 54 10.12 -20.92 -0.76
N SER A 55 10.05 -20.25 0.39
CA SER A 55 10.91 -19.13 0.75
C SER A 55 12.28 -19.65 1.22
N ARG A 56 13.38 -19.21 0.62
CA ARG A 56 14.74 -19.37 1.14
C ARG A 56 15.30 -18.00 1.52
N ASN A 57 15.60 -17.85 2.79
CA ASN A 57 16.28 -16.70 3.37
C ASN A 57 17.73 -16.63 2.88
N ILE A 58 18.07 -15.61 2.10
CA ILE A 58 19.45 -15.17 1.89
C ILE A 58 19.74 -14.12 2.96
N SER A 59 20.58 -14.49 3.94
CA SER A 59 21.05 -13.57 4.96
C SER A 59 21.94 -12.50 4.33
N ALA A 60 21.52 -11.24 4.40
CA ALA A 60 22.39 -10.10 4.12
C ALA A 60 23.38 -9.91 5.28
N PRO A 61 24.66 -9.59 5.02
CA PRO A 61 25.61 -9.25 6.07
C PRO A 61 25.28 -7.87 6.65
N ALA A 62 25.25 -7.79 7.99
CA ALA A 62 25.08 -6.55 8.74
C ALA A 62 26.21 -5.56 8.41
N ARG A 63 25.85 -4.32 8.04
CA ARG A 63 26.82 -3.27 7.71
C ARG A 63 26.62 -2.02 8.55
N GLY A 64 27.65 -1.68 9.32
CA GLY A 64 27.90 -0.31 9.74
C GLY A 64 28.32 0.55 8.55
N GLY A 65 27.99 1.84 8.64
CA GLY A 65 28.07 2.87 7.59
C GLY A 65 29.30 2.80 6.69
N GLY A 66 29.06 2.39 5.45
CA GLY A 66 29.99 2.41 4.33
C GLY A 66 29.27 1.78 3.16
N VAL A 67 28.65 2.60 2.30
CA VAL A 67 28.13 2.11 1.02
C VAL A 67 29.35 1.68 0.22
N ALA A 68 29.76 0.42 0.31
CA ALA A 68 30.77 -0.04 -0.62
C ALA A 68 30.17 0.08 -2.01
N GLU A 69 30.96 0.70 -2.87
CA GLU A 69 30.90 0.55 -4.30
C GLU A 69 30.47 -0.89 -4.63
N PRO A 70 29.41 -1.07 -5.43
CA PRO A 70 29.01 -2.41 -5.87
C PRO A 70 30.20 -3.04 -6.58
N ASP A 71 30.55 -4.27 -6.20
CA ASP A 71 31.65 -5.01 -6.79
C ASP A 71 31.50 -5.05 -8.32
N GLY A 72 32.61 -5.14 -9.06
CA GLY A 72 32.59 -5.12 -10.53
C GLY A 72 31.67 -6.20 -11.15
N SER A 73 31.41 -7.29 -10.43
CA SER A 73 30.45 -8.34 -10.80
C SER A 73 29.00 -7.85 -10.79
N ASP A 74 28.59 -7.07 -9.78
CA ASP A 74 27.22 -6.57 -9.66
C ASP A 74 26.92 -5.54 -10.76
N ARG A 75 27.93 -4.72 -11.13
CA ARG A 75 27.82 -3.76 -12.24
C ARG A 75 27.61 -4.45 -13.59
N ALA A 76 28.26 -5.58 -13.83
CA ALA A 76 28.10 -6.34 -15.07
C ALA A 76 26.67 -6.91 -15.19
N ILE A 77 26.13 -7.47 -14.10
CA ILE A 77 24.76 -8.01 -14.05
C ILE A 77 23.74 -6.89 -14.31
N ILE A 78 23.89 -5.74 -13.64
CA ILE A 78 23.00 -4.59 -13.85
C ILE A 78 23.03 -4.14 -15.31
N LYS A 79 24.23 -4.07 -15.91
CA LYS A 79 24.39 -3.69 -17.32
C LYS A 79 23.69 -4.67 -18.25
N GLU A 80 23.82 -5.97 -18.03
CA GLU A 80 23.15 -6.99 -18.84
C GLU A 80 21.62 -6.85 -18.79
N HIS A 81 21.06 -6.62 -17.59
CA HIS A 81 19.62 -6.38 -17.45
C HIS A 81 19.17 -5.09 -18.15
N MET A 82 19.94 -4.01 -18.07
CA MET A 82 19.65 -2.77 -18.78
C MET A 82 19.71 -2.95 -20.30
N ASP A 83 20.72 -3.65 -20.81
CA ASP A 83 20.87 -3.94 -22.24
C ASP A 83 19.71 -4.82 -22.75
N LYS A 84 19.25 -5.78 -21.95
CA LYS A 84 18.09 -6.62 -22.26
C LYS A 84 16.80 -5.82 -22.27
N ALA A 85 16.58 -4.95 -21.27
CA ALA A 85 15.41 -4.08 -21.21
C ALA A 85 15.37 -3.08 -22.38
N GLY A 86 16.54 -2.56 -22.77
CA GLY A 86 16.69 -1.69 -23.95
C GLY A 86 16.27 -2.40 -25.24
N LYS A 87 16.76 -3.63 -25.48
CA LYS A 87 16.34 -4.43 -26.65
C LYS A 87 14.84 -4.69 -26.67
N LEU A 88 14.26 -5.08 -25.53
CA LEU A 88 12.81 -5.30 -25.44
C LEU A 88 12.00 -4.04 -25.73
N MET A 89 12.50 -2.88 -25.30
CA MET A 89 11.88 -1.59 -25.60
C MET A 89 11.97 -1.25 -27.09
N ASP A 90 13.15 -1.42 -27.70
CA ASP A 90 13.33 -1.21 -29.14
C ASP A 90 12.38 -2.12 -29.94
N ASP A 91 12.28 -3.39 -29.56
CA ASP A 91 11.36 -4.35 -30.19
C ASP A 91 9.89 -3.94 -30.01
N MET A 92 9.50 -3.46 -28.82
CA MET A 92 8.13 -2.96 -28.59
C MET A 92 7.82 -1.72 -29.43
N LEU A 93 8.74 -0.75 -29.48
CA LEU A 93 8.57 0.46 -30.26
C LEU A 93 8.49 0.16 -31.75
N ASN A 94 9.32 -0.76 -32.25
CA ASN A 94 9.26 -1.21 -33.64
C ASN A 94 7.92 -1.86 -33.97
N ASP A 95 7.38 -2.70 -33.08
CA ASP A 95 6.06 -3.31 -33.28
C ASP A 95 4.94 -2.28 -33.31
N ILE A 96 4.97 -1.31 -32.40
CA ILE A 96 3.98 -0.21 -32.37
C ILE A 96 4.03 0.58 -33.68
N LEU A 97 5.23 0.98 -34.11
CA LEU A 97 5.43 1.71 -35.35
C LEU A 97 4.97 0.88 -36.55
N ASN A 98 5.30 -0.41 -36.60
CA ASN A 98 4.89 -1.31 -37.68
C ASN A 98 3.37 -1.44 -37.78
N GLU A 99 2.66 -1.57 -36.65
CA GLU A 99 1.19 -1.62 -36.63
C GLU A 99 0.59 -0.30 -37.14
N LEU A 100 1.05 0.83 -36.59
CA LEU A 100 0.58 2.16 -37.02
C LEU A 100 0.84 2.42 -38.52
N PHE A 101 2.00 2.02 -39.04
CA PHE A 101 2.33 2.20 -40.45
C PHE A 101 1.60 1.21 -41.37
N ALA A 102 1.46 -0.05 -40.96
CA ALA A 102 0.76 -1.06 -41.74
C ALA A 102 -0.70 -0.64 -41.97
N GLU A 103 -1.33 -0.05 -40.96
CA GLU A 103 -2.74 0.33 -41.01
C GLU A 103 -2.96 1.65 -41.72
N GLN A 104 -2.03 2.60 -41.56
CA GLN A 104 -2.04 3.78 -42.39
C GLN A 104 -1.89 3.38 -43.88
N ALA A 105 -1.00 2.45 -44.21
CA ALA A 105 -0.84 1.94 -45.56
C ALA A 105 -2.07 1.17 -46.08
N THR A 106 -2.72 0.34 -45.26
CA THR A 106 -3.95 -0.38 -45.68
C THR A 106 -5.12 0.57 -45.87
N SER A 107 -5.22 1.64 -45.06
CA SER A 107 -6.22 2.70 -45.24
C SER A 107 -6.09 3.46 -46.56
N TYR A 108 -4.86 3.63 -47.06
CA TYR A 108 -4.64 4.25 -48.37
C TYR A 108 -4.95 3.33 -49.56
N ILE A 109 -4.90 2.01 -49.36
CA ILE A 109 -5.07 1.04 -50.44
C ILE A 109 -6.53 0.54 -50.52
N SER A 110 -7.24 0.49 -49.39
CA SER A 110 -8.60 -0.04 -49.31
C SER A 110 -9.59 1.06 -48.96
N GLU A 111 -10.54 1.36 -49.86
CA GLU A 111 -11.68 2.25 -49.59
C GLU A 111 -12.61 1.70 -48.48
N GLU A 112 -12.44 0.42 -48.13
CA GLU A 112 -13.20 -0.33 -47.12
C GLU A 112 -12.37 -0.61 -45.85
N ALA A 113 -11.31 0.18 -45.61
CA ALA A 113 -10.48 0.02 -44.42
C ALA A 113 -11.31 0.24 -43.15
N GLY A 114 -11.17 -0.69 -42.19
CA GLY A 114 -11.76 -0.56 -40.86
C GLY A 114 -11.32 0.72 -40.14
N PRO A 115 -11.94 1.04 -38.99
CA PRO A 115 -11.59 2.24 -38.23
C PRO A 115 -10.07 2.25 -37.95
N PRO A 116 -9.39 3.40 -38.08
CA PRO A 116 -7.96 3.49 -37.82
C PRO A 116 -7.69 3.07 -36.38
N ILE A 117 -6.74 2.16 -36.17
CA ILE A 117 -6.33 1.77 -34.82
C ILE A 117 -5.77 2.99 -34.12
N SER A 118 -6.21 3.16 -32.88
CA SER A 118 -5.68 4.18 -32.00
C SER A 118 -4.26 3.83 -31.55
N GLU A 119 -3.42 4.83 -31.33
CA GLU A 119 -2.08 4.65 -30.75
C GLU A 119 -2.12 3.81 -29.46
N GLU A 120 -3.15 3.98 -28.63
CA GLU A 120 -3.37 3.22 -27.41
C GLU A 120 -3.57 1.72 -27.66
N GLU A 121 -4.27 1.36 -28.74
CA GLU A 121 -4.54 -0.03 -29.10
C GLU A 121 -3.32 -0.72 -29.72
N ALA A 122 -2.54 0.00 -30.54
CA ALA A 122 -1.25 -0.48 -31.03
C ALA A 122 -0.27 -0.75 -29.86
N VAL A 123 -0.18 0.19 -28.91
CA VAL A 123 0.61 0.01 -27.68
C VAL A 123 0.13 -1.18 -26.87
N ARG A 124 -1.18 -1.30 -26.63
CA ARG A 124 -1.77 -2.44 -25.93
C ARG A 124 -1.39 -3.77 -26.58
N LYS A 125 -1.52 -3.87 -27.90
CA LYS A 125 -1.18 -5.09 -28.66
C LYS A 125 0.30 -5.46 -28.47
N ALA A 126 1.21 -4.50 -28.65
CA ALA A 126 2.65 -4.73 -28.50
C ALA A 126 3.04 -5.14 -27.06
N VAL A 127 2.45 -4.49 -26.04
CA VAL A 127 2.70 -4.82 -24.64
C VAL A 127 2.16 -6.20 -24.29
N VAL A 128 0.93 -6.54 -24.68
CA VAL A 128 0.31 -7.86 -24.40
C VAL A 128 1.12 -9.00 -25.03
N GLN A 129 1.72 -8.80 -26.19
CA GLN A 129 2.58 -9.81 -26.81
C GLN A 129 3.89 -10.05 -26.03
N ARG A 130 4.40 -9.04 -25.32
CA ARG A 130 5.71 -9.08 -24.67
C ARG A 130 5.69 -9.10 -23.15
N ILE A 131 4.51 -9.01 -22.55
CA ILE A 131 4.32 -8.95 -21.10
C ILE A 131 4.95 -10.13 -20.34
N GLU A 132 5.06 -11.31 -20.96
CA GLU A 132 5.69 -12.51 -20.37
C GLU A 132 7.23 -12.43 -20.32
N PHE A 133 7.82 -11.57 -21.16
CA PHE A 133 9.26 -11.37 -21.23
C PHE A 133 9.74 -10.18 -20.39
N LEU A 134 8.82 -9.41 -19.81
CA LEU A 134 9.17 -8.30 -18.93
C LEU A 134 9.76 -8.83 -17.62
N ASP A 135 10.96 -8.39 -17.29
CA ASP A 135 11.59 -8.69 -16.01
C ASP A 135 11.27 -7.61 -14.96
N ALA A 136 11.64 -7.87 -13.71
CA ALA A 136 11.42 -6.95 -12.60
C ALA A 136 12.18 -5.61 -12.76
N ASN A 137 13.19 -5.56 -13.63
CA ASN A 137 14.03 -4.39 -13.85
C ASN A 137 13.53 -3.51 -15.02
N PHE A 138 12.67 -4.06 -15.88
CA PHE A 138 12.18 -3.40 -17.09
C PHE A 138 11.55 -2.03 -16.79
N LEU A 139 10.65 -1.94 -15.81
CA LEU A 139 10.04 -0.66 -15.44
C LEU A 139 11.07 0.36 -14.91
N GLY A 140 12.10 -0.12 -14.21
CA GLY A 140 13.21 0.73 -13.76
C GLY A 140 14.01 1.28 -14.95
N ALA A 141 14.32 0.43 -15.93
CA ALA A 141 14.97 0.84 -17.17
C ALA A 141 14.11 1.84 -17.95
N LEU A 142 12.82 1.53 -18.15
CA LEU A 142 11.86 2.39 -18.84
C LEU A 142 11.77 3.77 -18.21
N ASN A 143 11.68 3.85 -16.88
CA ASN A 143 11.74 5.12 -16.16
C ASN A 143 13.05 5.86 -16.41
N GLY A 144 14.18 5.15 -16.44
CA GLY A 144 15.48 5.71 -16.79
C GLY A 144 15.51 6.32 -18.19
N TYR A 145 14.96 5.62 -19.18
CA TYR A 145 14.84 6.14 -20.55
C TYR A 145 13.90 7.34 -20.64
N ILE A 146 12.72 7.28 -20.02
CA ILE A 146 11.78 8.42 -19.96
C ILE A 146 12.49 9.64 -19.35
N GLN A 147 13.26 9.46 -18.28
CA GLN A 147 14.04 10.53 -17.67
C GLN A 147 15.16 11.05 -18.59
N ALA A 148 15.82 10.17 -19.33
CA ALA A 148 16.85 10.55 -20.30
C ALA A 148 16.25 11.41 -21.42
N VAL A 149 15.09 11.02 -21.96
CA VAL A 149 14.36 11.78 -22.99
C VAL A 149 13.90 13.13 -22.45
N LYS A 150 13.38 13.19 -21.21
CA LYS A 150 13.00 14.47 -20.56
C LYS A 150 14.16 15.46 -20.39
N ARG A 151 15.41 15.00 -20.40
CA ARG A 151 16.61 15.85 -20.32
C ARG A 151 17.09 16.35 -21.69
N LEU A 152 16.60 15.80 -22.79
CA LEU A 152 16.94 16.26 -24.14
C LEU A 152 16.24 17.59 -24.45
N PRO A 153 16.75 18.39 -25.42
CA PRO A 153 16.06 19.57 -25.91
C PRO A 153 14.64 19.26 -26.40
N LEU A 154 13.71 20.20 -26.25
CA LEU A 154 12.28 20.01 -26.52
C LEU A 154 11.98 19.49 -27.95
N GLU A 155 12.78 19.94 -28.93
CA GLU A 155 12.69 19.55 -30.35
C GLU A 155 13.01 18.07 -30.60
N SER A 156 13.53 17.34 -29.62
CA SER A 156 13.90 15.92 -29.72
C SER A 156 13.08 15.03 -28.77
N GLN A 157 11.99 15.55 -28.18
CA GLN A 157 11.14 14.83 -27.23
C GLN A 157 9.93 14.12 -27.87
N ASP A 158 9.92 13.95 -29.19
CA ASP A 158 8.81 13.33 -29.92
C ASP A 158 8.46 11.91 -29.44
N LEU A 159 9.44 11.18 -28.91
CA LEU A 159 9.26 9.81 -28.39
C LEU A 159 8.63 9.77 -26.98
N LEU A 160 8.65 10.89 -26.25
CA LEU A 160 8.24 10.92 -24.85
C LEU A 160 6.77 10.50 -24.63
N PRO A 161 5.78 11.02 -25.38
CA PRO A 161 4.37 10.64 -25.19
C PRO A 161 4.15 9.13 -25.38
N LEU A 162 4.80 8.56 -26.39
CA LEU A 162 4.71 7.14 -26.69
C LEU A 162 5.32 6.28 -25.57
N MET A 163 6.46 6.69 -25.00
CA MET A 163 7.08 5.97 -23.88
C MET A 163 6.24 6.06 -22.60
N GLU A 164 5.62 7.20 -22.31
CA GLU A 164 4.70 7.35 -21.19
C GLU A 164 3.44 6.48 -21.40
N LEU A 165 2.96 6.37 -22.63
CA LEU A 165 1.84 5.49 -22.99
C LEU A 165 2.21 4.00 -22.81
N VAL A 166 3.40 3.57 -23.27
CA VAL A 166 3.92 2.22 -23.02
C VAL A 166 4.05 1.95 -21.53
N GLN A 167 4.60 2.89 -20.75
CA GLN A 167 4.73 2.75 -19.30
C GLN A 167 3.36 2.55 -18.63
N LYS A 168 2.39 3.40 -18.97
CA LYS A 168 1.02 3.31 -18.47
C LYS A 168 0.40 1.95 -18.80
N GLU A 169 0.57 1.48 -20.03
CA GLU A 169 -0.04 0.23 -20.48
C GLU A 169 0.64 -1.00 -19.87
N VAL A 170 1.96 -1.01 -19.71
CA VAL A 170 2.67 -2.07 -18.97
C VAL A 170 2.13 -2.15 -17.53
N LEU A 171 1.96 -1.01 -16.86
CA LEU A 171 1.39 -0.99 -15.51
C LEU A 171 -0.05 -1.49 -15.47
N ASN A 172 -0.87 -1.17 -16.47
CA ASN A 172 -2.24 -1.70 -16.60
C ASN A 172 -2.24 -3.22 -16.75
N GLN A 173 -1.43 -3.76 -17.67
CA GLN A 173 -1.36 -5.20 -17.94
C GLN A 173 -0.81 -5.99 -16.74
N VAL A 174 0.19 -5.46 -16.04
CA VAL A 174 0.65 -6.03 -14.77
C VAL A 174 -0.46 -6.00 -13.72
N SER A 175 -1.20 -4.89 -13.61
CA SER A 175 -2.30 -4.74 -12.65
C SER A 175 -3.44 -5.73 -12.92
N LEU A 176 -3.74 -6.05 -14.17
CA LEU A 176 -4.77 -7.03 -14.54
C LEU A 176 -4.42 -8.45 -14.09
N ARG A 177 -3.13 -8.78 -13.98
CA ARG A 177 -2.62 -10.08 -13.52
C ARG A 177 -2.53 -10.22 -12.00
N LEU A 178 -2.75 -9.14 -11.26
CA LEU A 178 -2.79 -9.19 -9.80
C LEU A 178 -3.98 -10.04 -9.33
N PRO A 179 -3.85 -10.75 -8.18
CA PRO A 179 -4.99 -11.41 -7.55
C PRO A 179 -6.15 -10.44 -7.31
N PRO A 180 -7.41 -10.91 -7.36
CA PRO A 180 -8.60 -10.05 -7.19
C PRO A 180 -8.53 -9.11 -5.99
N ALA A 181 -8.16 -9.62 -4.81
CA ALA A 181 -8.01 -8.81 -3.60
C ALA A 181 -6.97 -7.70 -3.76
N ALA A 182 -5.82 -7.99 -4.39
CA ALA A 182 -4.78 -6.99 -4.65
C ALA A 182 -5.22 -5.92 -5.66
N ARG A 183 -6.02 -6.30 -6.67
CA ARG A 183 -6.60 -5.34 -7.63
C ARG A 183 -7.56 -4.36 -6.95
N VAL A 184 -8.42 -4.87 -6.06
CA VAL A 184 -9.36 -4.07 -5.29
C VAL A 184 -8.62 -3.11 -4.37
N LEU A 185 -7.58 -3.59 -3.67
CA LEU A 185 -6.72 -2.75 -2.84
C LEU A 185 -6.02 -1.67 -3.67
N ASN A 186 -5.44 -2.01 -4.82
CA ASN A 186 -4.80 -1.03 -5.70
C ASN A 186 -5.78 0.06 -6.14
N ARG A 187 -7.03 -0.30 -6.49
CA ARG A 187 -8.06 0.68 -6.85
C ARG A 187 -8.46 1.54 -5.65
N ALA A 188 -8.65 0.96 -4.47
CA ALA A 188 -8.98 1.73 -3.26
C ALA A 188 -7.87 2.69 -2.85
N LEU A 189 -6.60 2.32 -3.03
CA LEU A 189 -5.45 3.16 -2.66
C LEU A 189 -5.23 4.38 -3.57
N GLN A 190 -5.90 4.42 -4.74
CA GLN A 190 -5.88 5.59 -5.62
C GLN A 190 -6.70 6.76 -5.06
N ASP A 191 -7.67 6.49 -4.17
CA ASP A 191 -8.54 7.51 -3.59
C ASP A 191 -8.10 7.90 -2.17
N MET A 192 -7.83 9.20 -1.97
CA MET A 192 -7.50 9.75 -0.64
C MET A 192 -8.73 9.93 0.25
N ASP A 193 -9.90 10.02 -0.35
CA ASP A 193 -11.18 10.21 0.33
C ASP A 193 -11.74 8.87 0.84
N LYS A 194 -12.03 8.81 2.14
CA LYS A 194 -12.61 7.64 2.82
C LYS A 194 -13.88 7.17 2.14
N GLU A 195 -14.77 8.08 1.75
CA GLU A 195 -16.07 7.68 1.19
C GLU A 195 -15.92 6.97 -0.16
N LYS A 196 -15.02 7.48 -1.01
CA LYS A 196 -14.68 6.86 -2.29
C LYS A 196 -14.04 5.50 -2.10
N ARG A 197 -13.09 5.37 -1.17
CA ARG A 197 -12.48 4.07 -0.82
C ARG A 197 -13.52 3.06 -0.36
N VAL A 198 -14.35 3.44 0.61
CA VAL A 198 -15.40 2.58 1.15
C VAL A 198 -16.40 2.18 0.06
N LYS A 199 -16.74 3.08 -0.88
CA LYS A 199 -17.58 2.75 -2.03
C LYS A 199 -16.95 1.66 -2.91
N VAL A 200 -15.67 1.78 -3.23
CA VAL A 200 -14.91 0.75 -4.00
C VAL A 200 -14.92 -0.58 -3.24
N LEU A 201 -14.60 -0.57 -1.95
CA LEU A 201 -14.58 -1.77 -1.12
C LEU A 201 -15.96 -2.44 -1.05
N ARG A 202 -17.03 -1.66 -0.81
CA ARG A 202 -18.41 -2.17 -0.79
C ARG A 202 -18.80 -2.78 -2.14
N SER A 203 -18.49 -2.10 -3.26
CA SER A 203 -18.76 -2.64 -4.60
C SER A 203 -18.07 -3.99 -4.84
N SER A 204 -16.84 -4.17 -4.35
CA SER A 204 -16.14 -5.46 -4.44
C SER A 204 -16.79 -6.54 -3.56
N LEU A 205 -17.16 -6.19 -2.33
CA LEU A 205 -17.81 -7.12 -1.38
C LEU A 205 -19.20 -7.58 -1.87
N THR A 206 -19.91 -6.77 -2.66
CA THR A 206 -21.20 -7.13 -3.27
C THR A 206 -21.09 -7.91 -4.58
N GLY A 207 -19.88 -8.32 -4.99
CA GLY A 207 -19.65 -9.11 -6.21
C GLY A 207 -18.87 -8.40 -7.33
N GLY A 208 -18.45 -7.16 -7.12
CA GLY A 208 -17.72 -6.36 -8.10
C GLY A 208 -18.62 -5.52 -9.02
N ALA A 209 -18.01 -4.57 -9.72
CA ALA A 209 -18.67 -3.73 -10.72
C ALA A 209 -17.65 -3.21 -11.76
N GLY A 210 -17.99 -3.29 -13.05
CA GLY A 210 -17.09 -2.90 -14.14
C GLY A 210 -15.78 -3.70 -14.10
N ASP A 211 -14.65 -2.99 -14.05
CA ASP A 211 -13.31 -3.60 -14.01
C ASP A 211 -12.88 -4.06 -12.60
N LEU A 212 -13.72 -3.84 -11.58
CA LEU A 212 -13.43 -4.20 -10.20
C LEU A 212 -13.89 -5.63 -9.90
N PRO A 213 -12.98 -6.57 -9.57
CA PRO A 213 -13.37 -7.93 -9.28
C PRO A 213 -14.06 -8.03 -7.90
N GLY A 214 -14.94 -9.01 -7.76
CA GLY A 214 -15.49 -9.40 -6.46
C GLY A 214 -14.41 -10.04 -5.57
N SER A 215 -14.41 -9.69 -4.28
CA SER A 215 -13.50 -10.26 -3.28
C SER A 215 -14.21 -10.34 -1.94
N ASP A 216 -13.87 -11.34 -1.14
CA ASP A 216 -14.33 -11.48 0.23
C ASP A 216 -13.52 -10.61 1.20
N THR A 217 -14.12 -10.29 2.35
CA THR A 217 -13.52 -9.49 3.42
C THR A 217 -12.21 -10.11 3.92
N ASP A 218 -12.17 -11.43 4.10
CA ASP A 218 -11.00 -12.12 4.67
C ASP A 218 -9.81 -12.08 3.70
N SER A 219 -10.03 -12.30 2.41
CA SER A 219 -8.99 -12.14 1.38
C SER A 219 -8.47 -10.71 1.30
N LEU A 220 -9.34 -9.70 1.43
CA LEU A 220 -8.92 -8.29 1.44
C LEU A 220 -8.07 -7.95 2.67
N VAL A 221 -8.50 -8.37 3.86
CA VAL A 221 -7.73 -8.16 5.10
C VAL A 221 -6.39 -8.90 5.05
N THR A 222 -6.38 -10.13 4.53
CA THR A 222 -5.17 -10.95 4.39
C THR A 222 -4.19 -10.31 3.41
N ALA A 223 -4.66 -9.90 2.23
CA ALA A 223 -3.83 -9.23 1.24
C ALA A 223 -3.27 -7.90 1.78
N ALA A 224 -4.10 -7.06 2.41
CA ALA A 224 -3.65 -5.80 3.01
C ALA A 224 -2.62 -6.04 4.12
N SER A 225 -2.82 -7.06 4.96
CA SER A 225 -1.87 -7.42 6.02
C SER A 225 -0.54 -7.89 5.44
N GLN A 226 -0.56 -8.73 4.39
CA GLN A 226 0.67 -9.16 3.73
C GLN A 226 1.46 -7.98 3.14
N PHE A 227 0.81 -7.00 2.50
CA PHE A 227 1.49 -5.81 1.99
C PHE A 227 2.07 -4.95 3.11
N ILE A 228 1.34 -4.78 4.21
CA ILE A 228 1.82 -4.06 5.39
C ILE A 228 3.03 -4.77 5.99
N ASP A 229 2.97 -6.09 6.18
CA ASP A 229 4.07 -6.87 6.72
C ASP A 229 5.31 -6.80 5.80
N ASP A 230 5.12 -6.91 4.48
CA ASP A 230 6.21 -6.77 3.50
C ASP A 230 6.89 -5.40 3.56
N MET A 231 6.12 -4.32 3.79
CA MET A 231 6.66 -2.97 3.96
C MET A 231 7.35 -2.80 5.33
N GLU A 232 6.77 -3.37 6.39
CA GLU A 232 7.28 -3.24 7.76
C GLU A 232 8.41 -4.21 8.11
N ASP A 233 8.67 -5.22 7.28
CA ASP A 233 9.82 -6.12 7.43
C ASP A 233 11.11 -5.52 6.85
N GLN A 234 11.01 -4.45 6.06
CA GLN A 234 12.17 -3.72 5.54
C GLN A 234 12.90 -2.98 6.66
N SER A 235 14.23 -2.88 6.56
CA SER A 235 15.03 -2.12 7.54
C SER A 235 14.60 -0.67 7.66
N SER A 236 14.22 -0.05 6.54
CA SER A 236 13.64 1.29 6.45
C SER A 236 12.40 1.26 5.56
N ILE A 237 11.32 1.91 5.99
CA ILE A 237 10.10 2.07 5.17
C ILE A 237 10.37 3.15 4.11
N LEU A 238 10.25 2.78 2.82
CA LEU A 238 10.47 3.72 1.71
C LEU A 238 9.34 4.75 1.57
N ASP A 239 8.09 4.32 1.69
CA ASP A 239 6.92 5.19 1.57
C ASP A 239 5.97 5.00 2.77
N ARG A 240 6.11 5.88 3.76
CA ARG A 240 5.24 5.90 4.95
C ARG A 240 3.81 6.36 4.63
N ARG A 241 3.60 7.15 3.58
CA ARG A 241 2.26 7.60 3.19
C ARG A 241 1.47 6.45 2.59
N LEU A 242 2.10 5.65 1.73
CA LEU A 242 1.49 4.42 1.21
C LEU A 242 1.17 3.43 2.34
N LEU A 243 2.10 3.25 3.30
CA LEU A 243 1.86 2.41 4.48
C LEU A 243 0.65 2.91 5.29
N ALA A 244 0.53 4.22 5.46
CA ALA A 244 -0.61 4.83 6.14
C ALA A 244 -1.94 4.47 5.45
N ARG A 245 -2.00 4.66 4.13
CA ARG A 245 -3.18 4.35 3.31
C ARG A 245 -3.56 2.88 3.39
N LEU A 246 -2.58 1.98 3.29
CA LEU A 246 -2.80 0.54 3.43
C LEU A 246 -3.38 0.18 4.81
N CYS A 247 -2.84 0.77 5.88
CA CYS A 247 -3.38 0.57 7.22
C CYS A 247 -4.83 1.06 7.33
N LEU A 248 -5.14 2.24 6.79
CA LEU A 248 -6.52 2.77 6.77
C LEU A 248 -7.48 1.86 6.01
N VAL A 249 -7.11 1.44 4.79
CA VAL A 249 -7.91 0.53 3.97
C VAL A 249 -8.17 -0.78 4.72
N ARG A 250 -7.15 -1.34 5.39
CA ARG A 250 -7.32 -2.57 6.19
C ARG A 250 -8.35 -2.38 7.31
N GLU A 251 -8.29 -1.27 8.02
CA GLU A 251 -9.27 -0.99 9.09
C GLU A 251 -10.66 -0.72 8.53
N GLU A 252 -10.78 -0.02 7.40
CA GLU A 252 -12.05 0.18 6.68
C GLU A 252 -12.70 -1.14 6.27
N VAL A 253 -11.91 -2.09 5.74
CA VAL A 253 -12.40 -3.45 5.40
C VAL A 253 -12.88 -4.19 6.65
N ARG A 254 -12.15 -4.10 7.78
CA ARG A 254 -12.58 -4.71 9.05
C ARG A 254 -13.91 -4.13 9.54
N TRP A 255 -14.07 -2.81 9.46
CA TRP A 255 -15.33 -2.14 9.81
C TRP A 255 -16.49 -2.61 8.92
N LEU A 256 -16.29 -2.73 7.61
CA LEU A 256 -17.30 -3.25 6.68
C LEU A 256 -17.65 -4.72 6.96
N GLY A 257 -16.68 -5.54 7.35
CA GLY A 257 -16.91 -6.93 7.79
C GLY A 257 -17.79 -7.02 9.03
N LEU A 258 -17.58 -6.15 10.01
CA LEU A 258 -18.41 -6.05 11.21
C LEU A 258 -19.83 -5.57 10.88
N GLU A 259 -19.97 -4.55 10.02
CA GLU A 259 -21.26 -4.04 9.54
C GLU A 259 -22.08 -5.15 8.86
N SER A 260 -21.43 -5.92 7.98
CA SER A 260 -22.06 -7.03 7.25
C SER A 260 -22.51 -8.17 8.18
N SER A 261 -21.75 -8.43 9.24
CA SER A 261 -22.10 -9.46 10.24
C SER A 261 -23.36 -9.09 11.04
N PHE A 262 -23.56 -7.80 11.29
CA PHE A 262 -24.73 -7.29 12.01
C PHE A 262 -26.01 -7.35 11.15
N THR A 263 -25.93 -6.93 9.89
CA THR A 263 -27.08 -6.93 8.97
C THR A 263 -27.49 -8.35 8.56
N GLY A 264 -26.53 -9.25 8.29
CA GLY A 264 -26.81 -10.65 7.97
C GLY A 264 -27.55 -11.40 9.09
N SER A 265 -27.24 -11.06 10.36
CA SER A 265 -27.89 -11.67 11.53
C SER A 265 -29.34 -11.22 11.74
N GLN A 266 -29.74 -10.05 11.21
CA GLN A 266 -31.12 -9.58 11.28
C GLN A 266 -32.00 -10.20 10.19
N SER A 267 -31.45 -10.41 8.99
CA SER A 267 -32.20 -10.94 7.85
C SER A 267 -32.71 -12.38 8.05
N MET A 268 -31.99 -13.23 8.81
CA MET A 268 -32.44 -14.60 9.08
C MET A 268 -33.51 -14.72 10.18
N LYS A 269 -33.76 -13.66 10.97
CA LYS A 269 -34.83 -13.67 11.99
C LYS A 269 -36.18 -13.21 11.45
N SER A 270 -36.21 -12.41 10.38
CA SER A 270 -37.47 -11.98 9.75
C SER A 270 -38.08 -13.03 8.82
N SER A 271 -37.30 -13.94 8.23
CA SER A 271 -37.82 -14.95 7.31
C SER A 271 -38.45 -16.19 7.97
N ALA A 272 -38.43 -16.30 9.31
CA ALA A 272 -39.03 -17.41 10.04
C ALA A 272 -40.42 -17.09 10.66
N GLY A 273 -40.93 -15.86 10.49
CA GLY A 273 -42.17 -15.39 11.13
C GLY A 273 -43.36 -15.15 10.21
N GLU A 274 -43.18 -15.02 8.89
CA GLU A 274 -44.26 -14.68 7.97
C GLU A 274 -44.84 -15.92 7.28
N SER A 275 -45.68 -16.62 8.04
CA SER A 275 -46.65 -17.58 7.51
C SER A 275 -47.94 -17.52 8.33
N SER A 276 -48.50 -16.32 8.51
CA SER A 276 -49.94 -16.20 8.73
C SER A 276 -50.44 -14.77 8.53
N SER A 277 -51.63 -14.67 7.94
CA SER A 277 -52.46 -13.45 7.83
C SER A 277 -52.11 -12.44 6.73
N ARG A 278 -52.51 -12.81 5.50
CA ARG A 278 -52.97 -11.83 4.51
C ARG A 278 -54.26 -11.19 5.02
N ARG A 279 -54.25 -9.88 5.28
CA ARG A 279 -55.45 -9.05 5.12
C ARG A 279 -55.04 -7.70 4.55
N ALA A 280 -55.61 -7.43 3.38
CA ALA A 280 -55.48 -6.19 2.65
C ALA A 280 -56.04 -5.02 3.45
N GLU A 281 -55.34 -3.88 3.44
CA GLU A 281 -55.95 -2.56 3.38
C GLU A 281 -55.05 -1.63 2.55
N GLU A 282 -55.72 -0.88 1.68
CA GLU A 282 -55.25 0.17 0.79
C GLU A 282 -55.01 1.48 1.58
N GLY A 283 -54.17 2.39 1.05
CA GLY A 283 -54.32 3.81 1.36
C GLY A 283 -53.05 4.66 1.41
N SER A 284 -52.89 5.48 0.36
CA SER A 284 -52.40 6.87 0.32
C SER A 284 -50.98 7.24 0.77
N ASP A 285 -50.21 7.71 -0.22
CA ASP A 285 -49.56 9.03 -0.32
C ASP A 285 -49.23 9.79 0.99
N GLU A 286 -47.93 10.07 1.19
CA GLU A 286 -47.45 11.45 1.28
C GLU A 286 -45.92 11.53 1.15
N ALA A 287 -45.48 12.46 0.30
CA ALA A 287 -44.09 12.85 0.10
C ALA A 287 -43.63 13.75 1.25
N LEU A 288 -42.41 13.51 1.75
CA LEU A 288 -41.68 14.50 2.56
C LEU A 288 -40.17 14.34 2.35
N GLU A 289 -39.65 15.21 1.48
CA GLU A 289 -38.26 15.64 1.47
C GLU A 289 -37.91 16.31 2.81
N GLY A 290 -36.72 16.00 3.34
CA GLY A 290 -36.22 16.61 4.57
C GLY A 290 -34.72 16.42 4.71
N ALA A 291 -33.95 17.27 4.04
CA ALA A 291 -32.53 17.44 4.23
C ALA A 291 -32.22 18.01 5.63
N MET A 292 -31.25 17.43 6.35
CA MET A 292 -30.54 18.10 7.46
C MET A 292 -29.05 17.74 7.46
N THR A 293 -28.32 18.66 6.83
CA THR A 293 -26.97 19.19 7.12
C THR A 293 -26.13 18.52 8.21
N ALA A 294 -25.00 17.96 7.77
CA ALA A 294 -23.82 17.72 8.59
C ALA A 294 -22.94 18.98 8.59
N ASP A 295 -23.18 19.89 9.54
CA ASP A 295 -22.26 20.97 9.89
C ASP A 295 -22.15 21.00 11.40
N ASN A 296 -21.03 20.50 11.92
CA ASN A 296 -20.44 20.87 13.23
C ASN A 296 -19.16 20.08 13.46
N ASN A 297 -18.05 20.52 12.84
CA ASN A 297 -16.74 20.48 13.50
C ASN A 297 -15.70 21.33 12.75
N VAL A 298 -15.80 22.65 12.88
CA VAL A 298 -14.67 23.55 12.61
C VAL A 298 -14.57 24.51 13.78
N MET A 299 -13.79 24.14 14.80
CA MET A 299 -13.34 25.09 15.81
C MET A 299 -11.89 24.80 16.20
N LEU A 300 -11.02 25.69 15.68
CA LEU A 300 -9.73 26.17 16.21
C LEU A 300 -8.65 25.14 16.62
N LEU A 301 -7.65 24.98 15.73
CA LEU A 301 -6.31 24.46 16.07
C LEU A 301 -5.23 25.38 15.49
N ALA A 302 -5.12 26.59 16.03
CA ALA A 302 -3.97 27.46 15.77
C ALA A 302 -2.80 27.23 16.74
N ASP A 303 -2.98 26.46 17.82
CA ASP A 303 -1.98 26.32 18.90
C ASP A 303 -1.34 24.92 18.98
N ALA A 304 -1.55 24.06 17.98
CA ALA A 304 -1.05 22.68 18.01
C ALA A 304 0.48 22.58 17.77
N GLU A 305 1.09 23.55 17.08
CA GLU A 305 2.53 23.49 16.73
C GLU A 305 3.44 23.76 17.93
N GLU A 306 3.05 24.65 18.85
CA GLU A 306 3.86 24.98 20.03
C GLU A 306 3.85 23.85 21.08
N LEU A 307 2.76 23.08 21.14
CA LEU A 307 2.58 21.94 22.05
C LEU A 307 3.35 20.68 21.61
N VAL A 308 3.57 20.49 20.31
CA VAL A 308 4.38 19.39 19.76
C VAL A 308 5.86 19.56 20.13
N LEU A 309 6.37 20.79 20.09
CA LEU A 309 7.73 21.13 20.55
C LEU A 309 7.89 20.99 22.08
N ALA A 310 6.89 21.36 22.87
CA ALA A 310 6.92 21.18 24.33
C ALA A 310 6.84 19.70 24.75
N ALA A 311 6.07 18.87 24.04
CA ALA A 311 6.05 17.42 24.26
C ALA A 311 7.35 16.73 23.82
N ALA A 312 8.04 17.25 22.79
CA ALA A 312 9.34 16.75 22.35
C ALA A 312 10.44 16.94 23.42
N ALA A 313 10.42 18.04 24.17
CA ALA A 313 11.33 18.28 25.28
C ALA A 313 11.06 17.38 26.50
N ALA A 314 9.79 17.04 26.77
CA ALA A 314 9.42 16.18 27.90
C ALA A 314 9.68 14.68 27.68
N GLY A 315 9.90 14.24 26.43
CA GLY A 315 10.16 12.85 26.08
C GLY A 315 11.61 12.39 26.15
N ALA A 316 12.57 13.31 26.35
CA ALA A 316 14.00 12.99 26.42
C ALA A 316 14.47 12.62 27.86
N ASP A 317 13.73 13.04 28.89
CA ASP A 317 14.01 12.65 30.28
C ASP A 317 13.25 11.36 30.63
N GLY A 318 13.88 10.22 30.34
CA GLY A 318 13.38 8.87 30.65
C GLY A 318 13.22 8.53 32.15
N ARG A 319 12.90 9.51 33.03
CA ARG A 319 12.79 9.33 34.49
C ARG A 319 11.39 9.57 35.07
N GLY A 320 10.40 9.88 34.23
CA GLY A 320 9.02 10.15 34.67
C GLY A 320 7.99 9.12 34.21
N HIS A 321 8.29 7.82 34.21
CA HIS A 321 7.23 6.82 34.01
C HIS A 321 6.34 6.78 35.26
N GLN A 322 5.18 7.43 35.22
CA GLN A 322 4.08 7.07 36.10
C GLN A 322 3.79 5.58 35.85
N GLN A 323 4.24 4.72 36.76
CA GLN A 323 3.90 3.31 36.75
C GLN A 323 2.38 3.21 36.75
N LEU A 324 1.84 2.59 35.71
CA LEU A 324 0.46 2.12 35.73
C LEU A 324 0.23 1.34 37.04
N PRO A 325 -0.94 1.45 37.67
CA PRO A 325 -1.27 0.59 38.80
C PRO A 325 -1.00 -0.87 38.42
N ASP A 326 -0.27 -1.61 39.26
CA ASP A 326 0.27 -2.95 38.94
C ASP A 326 -0.77 -3.89 38.30
N ASP A 327 -2.04 -3.77 38.71
CA ASP A 327 -3.19 -4.48 38.18
C ASP A 327 -3.44 -4.30 36.67
N GLN A 328 -3.28 -3.09 36.12
CA GLN A 328 -3.53 -2.81 34.70
C GLN A 328 -2.42 -3.38 33.83
N SER A 329 -1.17 -3.25 34.28
CA SER A 329 -0.03 -3.88 33.63
C SER A 329 -0.09 -5.40 33.69
N ALA A 330 -0.63 -6.00 34.75
CA ALA A 330 -0.83 -7.44 34.85
C ALA A 330 -1.89 -7.96 33.85
N ALA A 331 -2.99 -7.22 33.67
CA ALA A 331 -4.02 -7.56 32.68
C ALA A 331 -3.45 -7.59 31.25
N LEU A 332 -2.53 -6.66 30.94
CA LEU A 332 -1.91 -6.57 29.62
C LEU A 332 -0.70 -7.51 29.43
N ARG A 333 -0.17 -8.12 30.51
CA ARG A 333 0.91 -9.13 30.44
C ARG A 333 0.42 -10.52 30.03
N PHE A 334 -0.89 -10.77 30.06
CA PHE A 334 -1.47 -12.07 29.76
C PHE A 334 -1.62 -12.33 28.24
N TYR A 335 -1.28 -11.37 27.39
CA TYR A 335 -1.44 -11.53 25.94
C TYR A 335 -0.41 -12.50 25.36
N ARG A 336 -0.93 -13.39 24.51
CA ARG A 336 -0.26 -14.57 23.95
C ARG A 336 1.10 -14.22 23.31
N SER A 337 1.98 -15.22 23.28
CA SER A 337 3.35 -15.23 22.73
C SER A 337 3.54 -14.72 21.29
N ASN A 338 2.47 -14.34 20.59
CA ASN A 338 2.49 -14.02 19.17
C ASN A 338 2.36 -12.51 18.89
N VAL A 339 2.17 -11.68 19.92
CA VAL A 339 2.11 -10.22 19.77
C VAL A 339 3.52 -9.64 19.90
N PRO A 340 3.97 -8.75 18.99
CA PRO A 340 5.24 -8.04 19.14
C PRO A 340 5.30 -7.30 20.48
N GLN A 341 6.27 -7.67 21.33
CA GLN A 341 6.32 -7.18 22.71
C GLN A 341 6.47 -5.65 22.78
N ARG A 342 7.20 -5.03 21.85
CA ARG A 342 7.33 -3.57 21.82
C ARG A 342 6.04 -2.87 21.49
N SER A 343 5.28 -3.37 20.51
CA SER A 343 3.95 -2.83 20.20
C SER A 343 3.02 -2.95 21.40
N ALA A 344 3.06 -4.08 22.13
CA ALA A 344 2.27 -4.24 23.35
C ALA A 344 2.68 -3.27 24.47
N ILE A 345 3.99 -3.07 24.68
CA ILE A 345 4.51 -2.08 25.65
C ILE A 345 4.08 -0.67 25.25
N PHE A 346 4.16 -0.34 23.96
CA PHE A 346 3.77 0.97 23.46
C PHE A 346 2.26 1.20 23.59
N VAL A 347 1.42 0.20 23.33
CA VAL A 347 -0.03 0.28 23.62
C VAL A 347 -0.25 0.60 25.10
N ASN A 348 0.45 -0.08 26.02
CA ASN A 348 0.33 0.21 27.46
C ASN A 348 0.74 1.64 27.78
N GLN A 349 1.81 2.14 27.17
CA GLN A 349 2.27 3.52 27.33
C GLN A 349 1.21 4.51 26.83
N VAL A 350 0.67 4.32 25.63
CA VAL A 350 -0.35 5.22 25.06
C VAL A 350 -1.64 5.19 25.89
N VAL A 351 -2.10 4.02 26.34
CA VAL A 351 -3.31 3.87 27.18
C VAL A 351 -3.14 4.49 28.58
N SER A 352 -1.92 4.55 29.09
CA SER A 352 -1.62 5.20 30.38
C SER A 352 -1.73 6.73 30.33
N VAL A 353 -1.55 7.32 29.15
CA VAL A 353 -1.64 8.77 28.96
C VAL A 353 -3.11 9.17 28.91
N GLY A 354 -3.59 9.88 29.94
CA GLY A 354 -4.98 10.32 30.03
C GLY A 354 -5.38 11.39 29.01
N ASP A 355 -4.42 12.22 28.60
CA ASP A 355 -4.64 13.35 27.69
C ASP A 355 -4.56 12.94 26.21
N SER A 356 -5.62 13.20 25.45
CA SER A 356 -5.75 12.82 24.04
C SER A 356 -4.70 13.49 23.16
N THR A 357 -4.42 14.78 23.37
CA THR A 357 -3.43 15.53 22.57
C THR A 357 -2.04 14.93 22.70
N LYS A 358 -1.66 14.53 23.92
CA LYS A 358 -0.37 13.85 24.17
C LYS A 358 -0.33 12.45 23.56
N ARG A 359 -1.43 11.70 23.57
CA ARG A 359 -1.51 10.39 22.89
C ARG A 359 -1.32 10.53 21.39
N VAL A 360 -2.03 11.48 20.77
CA VAL A 360 -1.90 11.78 19.34
C VAL A 360 -0.46 12.18 19.00
N ALA A 361 0.18 13.04 19.80
CA ALA A 361 1.58 13.40 19.58
C ALA A 361 2.54 12.19 19.67
N LEU A 362 2.34 11.31 20.65
CA LEU A 362 3.12 10.07 20.78
C LEU A 362 2.91 9.11 19.60
N LEU A 363 1.65 8.96 19.15
CA LEU A 363 1.30 8.14 17.99
C LEU A 363 1.88 8.71 16.69
N SER A 364 1.75 10.02 16.47
CA SER A 364 2.35 10.72 15.32
C SER A 364 3.85 10.51 15.28
N ARG A 365 4.54 10.72 16.42
CA ARG A 365 5.97 10.49 16.50
C ARG A 365 6.33 9.04 16.19
N ALA A 366 5.63 8.07 16.78
CA ALA A 366 5.94 6.66 16.57
C ALA A 366 5.62 6.14 15.15
N PHE A 367 4.69 6.78 14.43
CA PHE A 367 4.36 6.39 13.06
C PHE A 367 5.29 7.07 12.03
N CYS A 368 5.74 8.29 12.32
CA CYS A 368 6.67 9.04 11.48
C CYS A 368 8.13 8.64 11.72
N GLU A 369 8.52 8.40 12.96
CA GLU A 369 9.84 7.97 13.39
C GLU A 369 9.76 6.50 13.83
N ASP A 370 10.68 5.64 13.37
CA ASP A 370 10.76 4.26 13.84
C ASP A 370 10.99 4.24 15.36
N TRP A 371 9.92 4.01 16.14
CA TRP A 371 9.99 4.10 17.59
C TRP A 371 10.66 2.87 18.17
N GLU A 372 11.83 3.06 18.75
CA GLU A 372 12.54 2.02 19.50
C GLU A 372 11.97 1.86 20.90
N GLY A 373 11.61 2.95 21.57
CA GLY A 373 11.14 2.94 22.95
C GLY A 373 12.17 2.50 23.99
N ALA A 374 11.75 2.48 25.26
CA ALA A 374 12.59 2.06 26.39
C ALA A 374 12.63 0.53 26.59
N ALA A 375 11.91 -0.24 25.77
CA ALA A 375 11.81 -1.68 25.92
C ALA A 375 13.18 -2.36 25.68
N PRO A 376 13.61 -3.29 26.54
CA PRO A 376 14.81 -4.09 26.31
C PRO A 376 14.71 -4.78 24.94
N ARG A 377 15.80 -4.79 24.17
CA ARG A 377 15.89 -5.59 22.95
C ARG A 377 15.57 -7.05 23.30
N GLN A 378 14.48 -7.58 22.75
CA GLN A 378 14.16 -8.99 22.91
C GLN A 378 15.36 -9.81 22.44
N LYS A 379 15.78 -10.77 23.27
CA LYS A 379 16.69 -11.80 22.79
C LYS A 379 15.93 -12.56 21.71
N ALA A 380 16.45 -12.55 20.48
CA ALA A 380 15.81 -13.20 19.34
C ALA A 380 15.43 -14.65 19.72
N GLN A 381 14.13 -14.91 19.90
CA GLN A 381 13.65 -16.25 20.28
C GLN A 381 13.91 -17.27 19.17
N ASN A 382 13.98 -16.80 17.91
CA ASN A 382 14.30 -17.61 16.74
C ASN A 382 15.47 -17.00 15.96
N ASN A 383 16.40 -17.84 15.53
CA ASN A 383 17.54 -17.46 14.67
C ASN A 383 17.09 -16.77 13.36
N ALA A 384 15.87 -17.01 12.90
CA ALA A 384 15.30 -16.38 11.71
C ALA A 384 14.99 -14.88 11.88
N ILE A 385 14.83 -14.39 13.11
CA ILE A 385 14.51 -12.97 13.42
C ILE A 385 15.78 -12.23 13.87
N LYS A 386 16.95 -12.88 13.81
CA LYS A 386 18.21 -12.29 14.28
C LYS A 386 18.62 -11.14 13.37
N GLY A 387 18.31 -9.91 13.78
CA GLY A 387 18.68 -8.68 13.07
C GLY A 387 17.52 -7.92 12.44
N GLN A 388 16.27 -8.42 12.50
CA GLN A 388 15.13 -7.59 12.15
C GLN A 388 14.95 -6.50 13.23
N PRO A 389 14.80 -5.23 12.82
CA PRO A 389 14.56 -4.19 13.79
C PRO A 389 13.14 -4.35 14.36
N ASP A 390 13.08 -4.44 15.68
CA ASP A 390 11.84 -4.45 16.44
C ASP A 390 11.46 -2.98 16.69
N PHE A 391 10.87 -2.34 15.69
CA PHE A 391 10.32 -0.99 15.80
C PHE A 391 8.81 -1.05 15.92
N VAL A 392 8.21 -0.10 16.65
CA VAL A 392 6.76 0.08 16.59
C VAL A 392 6.41 0.82 15.32
N ARG A 393 5.74 0.12 14.41
CA ARG A 393 5.26 0.64 13.13
C ARG A 393 3.73 0.57 13.07
N PRO A 394 3.07 1.41 12.25
CA PRO A 394 1.63 1.59 12.32
C PRO A 394 0.82 0.30 12.10
N GLY A 395 1.25 -0.53 11.16
CA GLY A 395 0.65 -1.81 10.83
C GLY A 395 0.67 -2.80 11.98
N ARG A 396 1.87 -3.10 12.50
CA ARG A 396 2.08 -3.96 13.69
C ARG A 396 1.40 -3.42 14.94
N PHE A 397 1.42 -2.09 15.13
CA PHE A 397 0.70 -1.43 16.24
C PHE A 397 -0.81 -1.68 16.14
N MET A 398 -1.42 -1.40 14.98
CA MET A 398 -2.86 -1.58 14.77
C MET A 398 -3.27 -3.05 14.86
N THR A 399 -2.45 -3.99 14.37
CA THR A 399 -2.70 -5.43 14.56
C THR A 399 -2.68 -5.82 16.03
N THR A 400 -1.70 -5.32 16.78
CA THR A 400 -1.57 -5.56 18.23
C THR A 400 -2.76 -4.99 19.00
N LEU A 401 -3.13 -3.74 18.72
CA LEU A 401 -4.26 -3.07 19.36
C LEU A 401 -5.58 -3.81 19.11
N ASN A 402 -5.85 -4.18 17.86
CA ASN A 402 -7.05 -4.94 17.50
C ASN A 402 -7.09 -6.34 18.14
N ALA A 403 -5.96 -7.04 18.24
CA ALA A 403 -5.90 -8.33 18.91
C ALA A 403 -6.23 -8.22 20.41
N ILE A 404 -5.76 -7.15 21.07
CA ILE A 404 -6.06 -6.85 22.47
C ILE A 404 -7.55 -6.55 22.65
N ILE A 405 -8.12 -5.69 21.80
CA ILE A 405 -9.55 -5.35 21.84
C ILE A 405 -10.41 -6.59 21.64
N MET A 406 -10.15 -7.38 20.59
CA MET A 406 -10.91 -8.59 20.28
C MET A 406 -10.85 -9.63 21.41
N GLN A 407 -9.68 -9.81 22.03
CA GLN A 407 -9.54 -10.72 23.18
C GLN A 407 -10.38 -10.24 24.38
N LEU A 408 -10.35 -8.95 24.70
CA LEU A 408 -11.16 -8.39 25.79
C LEU A 408 -12.67 -8.51 25.50
N GLU A 409 -13.08 -8.40 24.24
CA GLU A 409 -14.47 -8.62 23.82
C GLU A 409 -14.89 -10.08 23.98
N MET A 410 -14.02 -11.03 23.64
CA MET A 410 -14.27 -12.47 23.84
C MET A 410 -14.38 -12.84 25.32
N ASP A 411 -13.61 -12.19 26.19
CA ASP A 411 -13.69 -12.35 27.65
C ASP A 411 -14.92 -11.63 28.27
N GLY A 412 -15.71 -10.96 27.41
CA GLY A 412 -16.85 -10.08 27.66
C GLY A 412 -17.88 -10.52 28.69
N ALA A 413 -18.14 -11.83 28.81
CA ALA A 413 -19.15 -12.37 29.71
C ALA A 413 -18.86 -12.10 31.21
N HIS A 414 -17.61 -11.81 31.57
CA HIS A 414 -17.18 -11.62 32.96
C HIS A 414 -16.40 -10.31 33.20
N LEU A 415 -16.51 -9.34 32.30
CA LEU A 415 -15.72 -8.11 32.41
C LEU A 415 -16.10 -7.33 33.67
N ARG A 416 -15.12 -7.13 34.55
CA ARG A 416 -15.25 -6.24 35.72
C ARG A 416 -15.43 -4.80 35.22
N ALA A 417 -16.07 -3.93 36.02
CA ALA A 417 -16.27 -2.52 35.69
C ALA A 417 -14.98 -1.79 35.25
N LYS A 418 -13.83 -2.15 35.85
CA LYS A 418 -12.50 -1.63 35.46
C LYS A 418 -12.12 -1.99 34.02
N GLN A 419 -12.46 -3.18 33.53
CA GLN A 419 -12.13 -3.62 32.17
C GLN A 419 -13.01 -2.92 31.12
N LYS A 420 -14.25 -2.54 31.46
CA LYS A 420 -15.09 -1.71 30.57
C LYS A 420 -14.44 -0.35 30.30
N GLY A 421 -13.91 0.29 31.34
CA GLY A 421 -13.17 1.55 31.20
C GLY A 421 -11.89 1.40 30.36
N LEU A 422 -11.17 0.28 30.50
CA LEU A 422 -10.00 -0.04 29.66
C LEU A 422 -10.38 -0.25 28.20
N MET A 423 -11.47 -1.00 27.93
CA MET A 423 -11.93 -1.25 26.56
C MET A 423 -12.33 0.06 25.86
N GLN A 424 -13.04 0.96 26.56
CA GLN A 424 -13.35 2.28 26.01
C GLN A 424 -12.06 3.05 25.66
N ARG A 425 -11.08 3.10 26.57
CA ARG A 425 -9.80 3.76 26.31
C ARG A 425 -9.06 3.17 25.11
N LEU A 426 -9.06 1.84 24.94
CA LEU A 426 -8.42 1.19 23.80
C LEU A 426 -9.10 1.58 22.47
N ARG A 427 -10.42 1.73 22.46
CA ARG A 427 -11.16 2.23 21.29
C ARG A 427 -10.87 3.70 21.02
N ASP A 428 -10.76 4.52 22.06
CA ASP A 428 -10.36 5.93 21.91
C ASP A 428 -8.96 6.03 21.26
N VAL A 429 -8.00 5.22 21.74
CA VAL A 429 -6.65 5.11 21.16
C VAL A 429 -6.69 4.62 19.71
N GLN A 430 -7.57 3.67 19.39
CA GLN A 430 -7.75 3.19 18.01
C GLN A 430 -8.21 4.31 17.08
N MET A 431 -9.21 5.10 17.50
CA MET A 431 -9.72 6.23 16.72
C MET A 431 -8.66 7.31 16.55
N GLU A 432 -7.89 7.62 17.60
CA GLU A 432 -6.75 8.54 17.52
C GLU A 432 -5.68 8.05 16.55
N ALA A 433 -5.34 6.76 16.58
CA ALA A 433 -4.38 6.17 15.65
C ALA A 433 -4.87 6.24 14.20
N VAL A 434 -6.15 5.97 13.95
CA VAL A 434 -6.77 6.15 12.61
C VAL A 434 -6.69 7.61 12.16
N ASN A 435 -6.94 8.58 13.05
CA ASN A 435 -6.81 10.00 12.73
C ASN A 435 -5.36 10.38 12.40
N VAL A 436 -4.38 9.85 13.14
CA VAL A 436 -2.95 10.06 12.83
C VAL A 436 -2.59 9.47 11.46
N LEU A 437 -3.08 8.27 11.14
CA LEU A 437 -2.89 7.66 9.83
C LEU A 437 -3.52 8.51 8.71
N ASP A 438 -4.71 9.09 8.93
CA ASP A 438 -5.37 9.99 7.97
C ASP A 438 -4.52 11.25 7.69
N ARG A 439 -3.98 11.86 8.75
CA ARG A 439 -3.06 13.01 8.61
C ARG A 439 -1.75 12.61 7.92
N MET A 440 -1.24 11.42 8.20
CA MET A 440 -0.02 10.88 7.59
C MET A 440 -0.20 10.67 6.08
N GLN A 441 -1.33 10.10 5.64
CA GLN A 441 -1.58 9.89 4.20
C GLN A 441 -1.72 11.21 3.43
N ARG A 442 -2.28 12.25 4.06
CA ARG A 442 -2.41 13.62 3.51
C ARG A 442 -1.08 14.37 3.48
N GLY A 443 -0.07 13.89 4.20
CA GLY A 443 1.25 14.50 4.28
C GLY A 443 1.37 15.63 5.31
N GLU A 444 0.37 15.81 6.18
CA GLU A 444 0.32 16.87 7.19
C GLU A 444 1.33 16.68 8.32
N LEU A 445 1.81 15.45 8.53
CA LEU A 445 2.76 15.12 9.59
C LEU A 445 4.23 15.17 9.16
N SER A 446 4.51 15.40 7.88
CA SER A 446 5.88 15.31 7.33
C SER A 446 6.72 16.58 7.54
N GLN A 447 6.16 17.62 8.15
CA GLN A 447 6.78 18.95 8.29
C GLN A 447 7.08 19.36 9.74
N ALA A 448 6.69 18.54 10.72
CA ALA A 448 7.01 18.74 12.13
C ALA A 448 8.19 17.84 12.52
#